data_AF-A0A5M3PMJ3-F1
#
_entry.id   AF-A0A5M3PMJ3-F1
#
_cell.length_a   1.000
_cell.length_b   1.000
_cell.length_c   1.000
_cell.angle_alpha   90.00
_cell.angle_beta   90.00
_cell.angle_gamma   90.00
#
_symmetry.space_group_name_H-M   'P 1'
#
loop_
_entity.id
_entity.type
_entity.pdbx_description
1 polymer ?
#
loop_
_entity_poly.entity_id
_entity_poly.type
_entity_poly.pdbx_seq_one_letter_code
_entity_poly.pdbx_strand_id
1 'polypeptide(L)'
;MSADCLNAHLRKTLARGRVAVSRPAGCERVALYLFDPTVLEGPLSHEEAQAVVAEPAYWSFCWASGQVLASWILDNPGLVEGKRVLDFGSGSGIVAVAAAMAGAREAIACDIDPAALEAASANAALNGVSVGLCQDWADRPDELDVVTAADVLYDPENRPLLGVFREAAPRVLLADSRMKVLGDSAYRRQTTIEARTWPDLHEFEEFNKVRIYLAEGVAR
;
A
#
# COMPACT_ATOMS: atom_id res chain seq x y z
N MET A 1 18.34 -1.10 -3.60
CA MET A 1 18.42 -1.25 -2.14
C MET A 1 18.27 -2.72 -1.77
N SER A 2 18.89 -3.17 -0.68
CA SER A 2 18.88 -4.59 -0.25
C SER A 2 17.99 -4.82 0.97
N ALA A 3 17.66 -6.10 1.23
CA ALA A 3 16.93 -6.55 2.41
C ALA A 3 17.59 -6.11 3.74
N ASP A 4 18.90 -5.85 3.76
CA ASP A 4 19.63 -5.46 4.96
C ASP A 4 19.17 -4.12 5.54
N CYS A 5 18.79 -3.16 4.68
CA CYS A 5 18.30 -1.86 5.14
C CYS A 5 16.94 -2.00 5.83
N LEU A 6 16.06 -2.82 5.25
CA LEU A 6 14.74 -3.13 5.82
C LEU A 6 14.86 -3.90 7.14
N ASN A 7 15.82 -4.83 7.22
CA ASN A 7 16.15 -5.51 8.46
C ASN A 7 16.61 -4.52 9.55
N ALA A 8 17.40 -3.51 9.19
CA ALA A 8 17.85 -2.50 10.15
C ALA A 8 16.67 -1.68 10.71
N HIS A 9 15.67 -1.33 9.88
CA HIS A 9 14.46 -0.67 10.36
C HIS A 9 13.64 -1.53 11.31
N LEU A 10 13.41 -2.81 10.97
CA LEU A 10 12.68 -3.74 11.86
C LEU A 10 13.39 -3.94 13.21
N ARG A 11 14.72 -3.92 13.21
CA ARG A 11 15.53 -4.12 14.42
C ARG A 11 15.53 -2.95 15.39
N LYS A 12 14.96 -1.81 15.01
CA LYS A 12 14.73 -0.69 15.94
C LYS A 12 13.72 -1.06 17.03
N THR A 13 12.71 -1.84 16.70
CA THR A 13 11.62 -2.22 17.63
C THR A 13 11.60 -3.70 17.97
N LEU A 14 12.14 -4.56 17.10
CA LEU A 14 12.18 -6.01 17.31
C LEU A 14 13.59 -6.55 17.01
N ALA A 15 14.34 -6.95 18.03
CA ALA A 15 15.76 -7.29 17.88
C ALA A 15 16.02 -8.43 16.86
N ARG A 16 15.09 -9.38 16.76
CA ARG A 16 15.12 -10.50 15.81
C ARG A 16 14.42 -10.20 14.47
N GLY A 17 13.87 -9.01 14.33
CA GLY A 17 13.11 -8.57 13.16
C GLY A 17 13.93 -8.70 11.88
N ARG A 18 13.30 -9.29 10.86
CA ARG A 18 13.82 -9.34 9.49
C ARG A 18 12.68 -9.42 8.49
N VAL A 19 12.98 -9.06 7.25
CA VAL A 19 12.12 -9.33 6.11
C VAL A 19 12.50 -10.64 5.43
N ALA A 20 11.53 -11.27 4.78
CA ALA A 20 11.70 -12.35 3.83
C ALA A 20 10.92 -12.05 2.54
N VAL A 21 11.40 -12.58 1.43
CA VAL A 21 10.65 -12.48 0.15
C VAL A 21 9.37 -13.29 0.29
N SER A 22 8.24 -12.63 0.04
CA SER A 22 6.89 -13.18 0.10
C SER A 22 6.12 -12.83 -1.16
N ARG A 23 5.14 -13.67 -1.49
CA ARG A 23 4.14 -13.40 -2.53
C ARG A 23 2.76 -13.49 -1.88
N PRO A 24 2.14 -12.35 -1.51
CA PRO A 24 0.85 -12.36 -0.84
C PRO A 24 -0.22 -13.02 -1.71
N ALA A 25 -1.11 -13.82 -1.10
CA ALA A 25 -2.12 -14.60 -1.83
C ALA A 25 -3.09 -13.72 -2.64
N GLY A 26 -3.36 -12.49 -2.18
CA GLY A 26 -4.21 -11.54 -2.92
C GLY A 26 -3.56 -10.95 -4.17
N CYS A 27 -2.24 -11.12 -4.38
CA CYS A 27 -1.53 -10.71 -5.59
C CYS A 27 -0.19 -11.47 -5.74
N GLU A 28 -0.24 -12.75 -6.12
CA GLU A 28 0.96 -13.60 -6.20
C GLU A 28 1.98 -13.13 -7.26
N ARG A 29 1.54 -12.31 -8.23
CA ARG A 29 2.41 -11.75 -9.29
C ARG A 29 3.48 -10.80 -8.75
N VAL A 30 3.25 -10.15 -7.61
CA VAL A 30 4.19 -9.18 -7.02
C VAL A 30 4.94 -9.83 -5.86
N ALA A 31 6.27 -9.85 -5.94
CA ALA A 31 7.13 -10.26 -4.82
C ALA A 31 7.46 -9.07 -3.93
N LEU A 32 7.42 -9.25 -2.61
CA LEU A 32 7.72 -8.19 -1.65
C LEU A 32 8.63 -8.71 -0.55
N TYR A 33 9.52 -7.87 -0.07
CA TYR A 33 10.15 -8.02 1.24
C TYR A 33 9.13 -7.65 2.32
N LEU A 34 8.61 -8.65 3.02
CA LEU A 34 7.64 -8.49 4.10
C LEU A 34 8.20 -9.11 5.37
N PHE A 35 7.64 -8.74 6.52
CA PHE A 35 8.02 -9.28 7.81
C PHE A 35 8.04 -10.81 7.77
N ASP A 36 9.12 -11.41 8.28
CA ASP A 36 9.24 -12.86 8.37
C ASP A 36 8.66 -13.35 9.70
N PRO A 37 7.44 -13.96 9.72
CA PRO A 37 6.82 -14.38 10.97
C PRO A 37 7.60 -15.50 11.67
N THR A 38 8.49 -16.20 10.97
CA THR A 38 9.29 -17.29 11.56
C THR A 38 10.33 -16.79 12.56
N VAL A 39 10.57 -15.47 12.66
CA VAL A 39 11.49 -14.89 13.65
C VAL A 39 10.87 -14.75 15.03
N LEU A 40 9.54 -14.84 15.10
CA LEU A 40 8.77 -14.75 16.34
C LEU A 40 8.73 -16.12 17.01
N GLU A 41 9.88 -16.58 17.48
CA GLU A 41 9.94 -17.72 18.39
C GLU A 41 9.72 -17.23 19.83
N GLY A 42 8.61 -17.65 20.43
CA GLY A 42 8.23 -17.31 21.80
C GLY A 42 7.60 -15.91 21.96
N PRO A 43 7.14 -15.56 23.17
CA PRO A 43 6.55 -14.25 23.42
C PRO A 43 7.59 -13.14 23.27
N LEU A 44 7.15 -11.97 22.79
CA LEU A 44 7.96 -10.76 22.83
C LEU A 44 8.27 -10.39 24.27
N SER A 45 9.46 -9.83 24.50
CA SER A 45 9.74 -9.15 25.76
C SER A 45 8.79 -7.96 25.93
N HIS A 46 8.57 -7.53 27.18
CA HIS A 46 7.72 -6.37 27.45
C HIS A 46 8.22 -5.10 26.74
N GLU A 47 9.54 -4.93 26.67
CA GLU A 47 10.18 -3.80 26.00
C GLU A 47 9.97 -3.83 24.48
N GLU A 48 10.18 -4.97 23.83
CA GLU A 48 9.90 -5.12 22.39
C GLU A 48 8.42 -4.91 22.08
N ALA A 49 7.52 -5.44 22.92
CA ALA A 49 6.09 -5.22 22.74
C ALA A 49 5.70 -3.73 22.82
N GLN A 50 6.27 -2.99 23.78
CA GLN A 50 6.07 -1.55 23.89
C GLN A 50 6.65 -0.79 22.69
N ALA A 51 7.85 -1.15 22.24
CA ALA A 51 8.50 -0.51 21.10
C ALA A 51 7.70 -0.72 19.80
N VAL A 52 7.21 -1.94 19.56
CA VAL A 52 6.37 -2.26 18.38
C VAL A 52 5.04 -1.49 18.40
N VAL A 53 4.44 -1.30 19.58
CA VAL A 53 3.21 -0.49 19.71
C VAL A 53 3.48 0.99 19.50
N ALA A 54 4.63 1.50 19.96
CA ALA A 54 5.00 2.90 19.84
C ALA A 54 5.39 3.29 18.40
N GLU A 55 6.10 2.41 17.69
CA GLU A 55 6.58 2.64 16.33
C GLU A 55 6.30 1.40 15.45
N PRO A 56 5.04 1.17 15.07
CA PRO A 56 4.65 -0.01 14.30
C PRO A 56 5.19 0.06 12.86
N ALA A 57 5.91 -0.98 12.44
CA ALA A 57 6.46 -1.10 11.10
C ALA A 57 5.39 -1.55 10.07
N TYR A 58 4.34 -0.75 9.86
CA TYR A 58 3.21 -1.11 8.99
C TYR A 58 3.62 -1.42 7.54
N TRP A 59 4.69 -0.79 7.04
CA TRP A 59 5.26 -1.04 5.71
C TRP A 59 5.76 -2.48 5.50
N SER A 60 6.07 -3.19 6.59
CA SER A 60 6.56 -4.57 6.54
C SER A 60 5.43 -5.60 6.36
N PHE A 61 4.17 -5.15 6.38
CA PHE A 61 2.99 -5.95 6.08
C PHE A 61 2.42 -5.56 4.72
N CYS A 62 1.75 -6.51 4.08
CA CYS A 62 0.95 -6.25 2.90
C CYS A 62 -0.52 -6.36 3.26
N TRP A 63 -1.16 -5.21 3.47
CA TRP A 63 -2.58 -5.12 3.82
C TRP A 63 -3.47 -5.70 2.72
N ALA A 64 -4.59 -6.31 3.11
CA ALA A 64 -5.53 -6.94 2.18
C ALA A 64 -5.95 -5.99 1.04
N SER A 65 -6.25 -4.73 1.37
CA SER A 65 -6.67 -3.70 0.41
C SER A 65 -5.60 -3.42 -0.66
N GLY A 66 -4.33 -3.36 -0.25
CA GLY A 66 -3.20 -3.15 -1.18
C GLY A 66 -3.01 -4.32 -2.13
N GLN A 67 -3.11 -5.56 -1.64
CA GLN A 67 -3.04 -6.77 -2.47
C GLN A 67 -4.13 -6.78 -3.54
N VAL A 68 -5.37 -6.55 -3.13
CA VAL A 68 -6.53 -6.58 -4.02
C VAL A 68 -6.45 -5.47 -5.06
N LEU A 69 -6.06 -4.25 -4.68
CA LEU A 69 -5.92 -3.15 -5.63
C LEU A 69 -4.79 -3.41 -6.64
N ALA A 70 -3.65 -3.93 -6.17
CA ALA A 70 -2.54 -4.31 -7.02
C ALA A 70 -2.94 -5.37 -8.06
N SER A 71 -3.62 -6.45 -7.65
CA SER A 71 -4.10 -7.46 -8.59
C SER A 71 -5.12 -6.88 -9.58
N TRP A 72 -6.04 -6.03 -9.09
CA TRP A 72 -7.03 -5.39 -9.95
C TRP A 72 -6.40 -4.50 -11.03
N ILE A 73 -5.35 -3.74 -10.70
CA ILE A 73 -4.60 -2.93 -11.66
C ILE A 73 -3.91 -3.83 -12.71
N LEU A 74 -3.26 -4.91 -12.28
CA LEU A 74 -2.59 -5.84 -13.18
C LEU A 74 -3.58 -6.57 -14.11
N ASP A 75 -4.81 -6.80 -13.67
CA ASP A 75 -5.88 -7.39 -14.50
C ASP A 75 -6.54 -6.36 -15.43
N ASN A 76 -6.33 -5.06 -15.18
CA ASN A 76 -6.95 -3.96 -15.92
C ASN A 76 -5.91 -2.87 -16.26
N PRO A 77 -4.85 -3.18 -17.03
CA PRO A 77 -3.71 -2.29 -17.24
C PRO A 77 -4.10 -0.92 -17.82
N GLY A 78 -5.16 -0.83 -18.65
CA GLY A 78 -5.66 0.45 -19.19
C GLY A 78 -6.13 1.47 -18.13
N LEU A 79 -6.26 1.05 -16.86
CA LEU A 79 -6.45 1.97 -15.75
C LEU A 79 -5.23 2.87 -15.52
N VAL A 80 -4.01 2.38 -15.80
CA VAL A 80 -2.73 3.04 -15.46
C VAL A 80 -1.73 3.11 -16.62
N GLU A 81 -1.90 2.33 -17.69
CA GLU A 81 -0.96 2.27 -18.81
C GLU A 81 -0.72 3.64 -19.45
N GLY A 82 0.55 4.03 -19.59
CA GLY A 82 0.97 5.32 -20.14
C GLY A 82 0.73 6.54 -19.22
N LYS A 83 0.23 6.32 -18.00
CA LYS A 83 -0.16 7.39 -17.06
C LYS A 83 0.90 7.62 -15.98
N ARG A 84 0.87 8.82 -15.39
CA ARG A 84 1.53 9.10 -14.10
C ARG A 84 0.60 8.76 -12.94
N VAL A 85 1.00 7.78 -12.15
CA VAL A 85 0.24 7.22 -11.04
C VAL A 85 0.95 7.54 -9.74
N LEU A 86 0.23 8.11 -8.76
CA LEU A 86 0.73 8.28 -7.41
C LEU A 86 -0.06 7.39 -6.44
N ASP A 87 0.66 6.58 -5.68
CA ASP A 87 0.15 5.69 -4.66
C ASP A 87 0.29 6.30 -3.27
N PHE A 88 -0.81 6.81 -2.72
CA PHE A 88 -0.83 7.50 -1.44
C PHE A 88 -0.91 6.52 -0.27
N GLY A 89 -0.04 6.70 0.73
CA GLY A 89 0.10 5.76 1.85
C GLY A 89 0.63 4.41 1.37
N SER A 90 1.67 4.45 0.54
CA SER A 90 2.12 3.30 -0.25
C SER A 90 2.58 2.09 0.60
N GLY A 91 3.05 2.30 1.83
CA GLY A 91 3.50 1.24 2.73
C GLY A 91 4.57 0.35 2.09
N SER A 92 4.22 -0.92 1.84
CA SER A 92 5.12 -1.87 1.13
C SER A 92 5.37 -1.51 -0.34
N GLY A 93 4.61 -0.57 -0.91
CA GLY A 93 4.69 -0.13 -2.30
C GLY A 93 4.01 -1.06 -3.30
N ILE A 94 3.25 -2.06 -2.86
CA ILE A 94 2.67 -3.09 -3.75
C ILE A 94 1.83 -2.50 -4.90
N VAL A 95 1.06 -1.44 -4.64
CA VAL A 95 0.18 -0.82 -5.64
C VAL A 95 1.00 0.01 -6.63
N ALA A 96 1.98 0.79 -6.16
CA ALA A 96 2.94 1.48 -7.03
C ALA A 96 3.73 0.49 -7.92
N VAL A 97 4.20 -0.62 -7.36
CA VAL A 97 4.91 -1.69 -8.10
C VAL A 97 3.98 -2.31 -9.16
N ALA A 98 2.74 -2.64 -8.79
CA ALA A 98 1.76 -3.17 -9.74
C ALA A 98 1.44 -2.18 -10.87
N ALA A 99 1.34 -0.88 -10.58
CA ALA A 99 1.13 0.15 -11.58
C ALA A 99 2.32 0.23 -12.56
N ALA A 100 3.55 0.20 -12.06
CA ALA A 100 4.76 0.15 -12.91
C ALA A 100 4.78 -1.10 -13.80
N MET A 101 4.49 -2.28 -13.22
CA MET A 101 4.40 -3.54 -13.97
C MET A 101 3.28 -3.53 -15.03
N ALA A 102 2.18 -2.82 -14.78
CA ALA A 102 1.06 -2.65 -15.70
C ALA A 102 1.30 -1.59 -16.80
N GLY A 103 2.50 -1.02 -16.89
CA GLY A 103 2.88 -0.10 -17.96
C GLY A 103 2.60 1.37 -17.68
N ALA A 104 2.45 1.78 -16.41
CA ALA A 104 2.45 3.20 -16.07
C ALA A 104 3.70 3.90 -16.63
N ARG A 105 3.54 5.10 -17.18
CA ARG A 105 4.66 5.94 -17.63
C ARG A 105 5.57 6.27 -16.45
N GLU A 106 4.95 6.52 -15.30
CA GLU A 106 5.63 6.83 -14.05
C GLU A 106 4.73 6.38 -12.89
N ALA A 107 5.23 5.51 -12.03
CA ALA A 107 4.56 5.12 -10.79
C ALA A 107 5.34 5.71 -9.61
N ILE A 108 4.63 6.34 -8.67
CA ILE A 108 5.21 7.08 -7.56
C ILE A 108 4.65 6.50 -6.26
N ALA A 109 5.52 6.02 -5.39
CA ALA A 109 5.17 5.64 -4.02
C ALA A 109 5.23 6.89 -3.12
N CYS A 110 4.10 7.25 -2.52
CA CYS A 110 3.99 8.40 -1.63
C CYS A 110 3.70 7.93 -0.19
N ASP A 111 4.62 8.21 0.73
CA ASP A 111 4.49 7.82 2.14
C ASP A 111 5.31 8.75 3.04
N ILE A 112 4.77 9.05 4.23
CA ILE A 112 5.44 9.90 5.22
C ILE A 112 6.52 9.15 6.00
N ASP A 113 6.45 7.82 6.04
CA ASP A 113 7.45 6.97 6.68
C ASP A 113 8.62 6.72 5.70
N PRO A 114 9.84 7.20 6.01
CA PRO A 114 11.00 6.91 5.19
C PRO A 114 11.25 5.40 4.99
N ALA A 115 10.97 4.57 5.99
CA ALA A 115 11.14 3.12 5.87
C ALA A 115 10.15 2.50 4.86
N ALA A 116 8.95 3.08 4.70
CA ALA A 116 7.99 2.69 3.69
C ALA A 116 8.49 3.02 2.27
N LEU A 117 9.04 4.23 2.05
CA LEU A 117 9.64 4.61 0.78
C LEU A 117 10.83 3.70 0.41
N GLU A 118 11.63 3.37 1.42
CA GLU A 118 12.73 2.43 1.26
C GLU A 118 12.25 1.02 0.89
N ALA A 119 11.17 0.54 1.52
CA ALA A 119 10.52 -0.73 1.20
C ALA A 119 9.95 -0.73 -0.22
N ALA A 120 9.23 0.33 -0.62
CA ALA A 120 8.68 0.48 -1.96
C ALA A 120 9.77 0.42 -3.04
N SER A 121 10.89 1.12 -2.84
CA SER A 121 12.06 1.09 -3.73
C SER A 121 12.69 -0.31 -3.83
N ALA A 122 12.92 -0.97 -2.70
CA ALA A 122 13.47 -2.33 -2.67
C ALA A 122 12.54 -3.35 -3.35
N ASN A 123 11.22 -3.22 -3.13
CA ASN A 123 10.20 -4.07 -3.71
C ASN A 123 10.03 -3.84 -5.22
N ALA A 124 10.12 -2.60 -5.68
CA ALA A 124 10.15 -2.30 -7.12
C ALA A 124 11.34 -3.00 -7.80
N ALA A 125 12.54 -2.84 -7.23
CA ALA A 125 13.75 -3.49 -7.74
C ALA A 125 13.62 -5.03 -7.74
N LEU A 126 13.00 -5.62 -6.71
CA LEU A 126 12.73 -7.06 -6.63
C LEU A 126 11.84 -7.58 -7.77
N ASN A 127 10.95 -6.74 -8.31
CA ASN A 127 10.09 -7.08 -9.44
C ASN A 127 10.62 -6.57 -10.79
N GLY A 128 11.85 -6.04 -10.83
CA GLY A 128 12.48 -5.54 -12.07
C GLY A 128 11.86 -4.26 -12.61
N VAL A 129 11.20 -3.47 -11.77
CA VAL A 129 10.62 -2.16 -12.12
C VAL A 129 11.22 -1.05 -11.26
N SER A 130 10.95 0.20 -11.64
CA SER A 130 11.34 1.38 -10.87
C SER A 130 10.09 2.15 -10.46
N VAL A 131 10.15 2.75 -9.27
CA VAL A 131 9.12 3.68 -8.77
C VAL A 131 9.79 4.97 -8.32
N GLY A 132 9.14 6.12 -8.56
CA GLY A 132 9.49 7.38 -7.93
C GLY A 132 9.11 7.36 -6.44
N LEU A 133 9.78 8.17 -5.63
CA LEU A 133 9.53 8.28 -4.19
C LEU A 133 9.09 9.71 -3.86
N CYS A 134 8.04 9.85 -3.06
CA CYS A 134 7.47 11.13 -2.66
C CYS A 134 7.20 11.10 -1.15
N GLN A 135 7.97 11.84 -0.36
CA GLN A 135 7.84 11.77 1.10
C GLN A 135 6.66 12.57 1.66
N ASP A 136 6.28 13.64 0.97
CA ASP A 136 5.13 14.46 1.34
C ASP A 136 4.20 14.60 0.14
N TRP A 137 2.89 14.52 0.38
CA TRP A 137 1.87 14.80 -0.63
C TRP A 137 1.99 16.21 -1.21
N ALA A 138 2.48 17.17 -0.42
CA ALA A 138 2.73 18.53 -0.87
C ALA A 138 3.80 18.61 -1.97
N ASP A 139 4.76 17.68 -1.97
CA ASP A 139 5.88 17.63 -2.92
C ASP A 139 5.58 16.78 -4.17
N ARG A 140 4.33 16.32 -4.32
CA ARG A 140 3.92 15.51 -5.47
C ARG A 140 4.01 16.31 -6.78
N PRO A 141 4.16 15.64 -7.94
CA PRO A 141 4.06 16.31 -9.24
C PRO A 141 2.70 16.99 -9.45
N ASP A 142 2.70 18.17 -10.07
CA ASP A 142 1.49 18.98 -10.32
C ASP A 142 0.43 18.26 -11.19
N GLU A 143 0.90 17.46 -12.13
CA GLU A 143 0.08 16.75 -13.10
C GLU A 143 0.10 15.25 -12.81
N LEU A 144 -0.95 14.77 -12.15
CA LEU A 144 -1.23 13.34 -11.94
C LEU A 144 -2.38 12.90 -12.84
N ASP A 145 -2.25 11.72 -13.42
CA ASP A 145 -3.30 11.10 -14.22
C ASP A 145 -4.18 10.18 -13.35
N VAL A 146 -3.58 9.54 -12.34
CA VAL A 146 -4.27 8.62 -11.41
C VAL A 146 -3.70 8.77 -10.00
N VAL A 147 -4.58 8.81 -9.01
CA VAL A 147 -4.23 8.58 -7.60
C VAL A 147 -4.75 7.20 -7.18
N THR A 148 -3.89 6.39 -6.58
CA THR A 148 -4.28 5.15 -5.90
C THR A 148 -4.18 5.34 -4.39
N ALA A 149 -5.08 4.71 -3.64
CA ALA A 149 -5.01 4.66 -2.19
C ALA A 149 -5.61 3.34 -1.70
N ALA A 150 -4.94 2.67 -0.77
CA ALA A 150 -5.39 1.39 -0.23
C ALA A 150 -5.28 1.38 1.29
N ASP A 151 -6.39 1.10 1.97
CA ASP A 151 -6.47 1.03 3.44
C ASP A 151 -5.99 2.31 4.15
N VAL A 152 -6.19 3.49 3.57
CA VAL A 152 -5.78 4.78 4.18
C VAL A 152 -6.88 5.44 5.01
N LEU A 153 -8.08 4.86 5.04
CA LEU A 153 -9.26 5.42 5.73
C LEU A 153 -9.56 4.76 7.08
N TYR A 154 -8.59 4.03 7.65
CA TYR A 154 -8.72 3.41 8.97
C TYR A 154 -8.92 4.47 10.08
N ASP A 155 -8.35 5.66 9.89
CA ASP A 155 -8.60 6.82 10.73
C ASP A 155 -9.77 7.64 10.16
N PRO A 156 -10.85 7.89 10.93
CA PRO A 156 -11.94 8.77 10.51
C PRO A 156 -11.48 10.17 10.08
N GLU A 157 -10.36 10.67 10.60
CA GLU A 157 -9.78 11.97 10.24
C GLU A 157 -9.26 11.99 8.79
N ASN A 158 -9.02 10.83 8.18
CA ASN A 158 -8.56 10.72 6.79
C ASN A 158 -9.70 10.84 5.75
N ARG A 159 -10.97 10.90 6.17
CA ARG A 159 -12.10 11.02 5.23
C ARG A 159 -12.04 12.22 4.27
N PRO A 160 -11.59 13.42 4.66
CA PRO A 160 -11.45 14.55 3.74
C PRO A 160 -10.49 14.28 2.57
N LEU A 161 -9.58 13.30 2.69
CA LEU A 161 -8.66 12.94 1.60
C LEU A 161 -9.40 12.47 0.33
N LEU A 162 -10.62 11.95 0.46
CA LEU A 162 -11.44 11.57 -0.69
C LEU A 162 -11.67 12.72 -1.67
N GLY A 163 -11.86 13.94 -1.15
CA GLY A 163 -11.97 15.15 -1.96
C GLY A 163 -10.61 15.56 -2.54
N VAL A 164 -9.58 15.57 -1.71
CA VAL A 164 -8.19 15.93 -2.09
C VAL A 164 -7.69 15.08 -3.26
N PHE A 165 -7.93 13.78 -3.24
CA PHE A 165 -7.52 12.88 -4.34
C PHE A 165 -8.21 13.22 -5.66
N ARG A 166 -9.51 13.57 -5.60
CA ARG A 166 -10.31 13.92 -6.79
C ARG A 166 -9.94 15.29 -7.36
N GLU A 167 -9.46 16.22 -6.53
CA GLU A 167 -8.93 17.49 -7.00
C GLU A 167 -7.55 17.33 -7.64
N ALA A 168 -6.75 16.38 -7.14
CA ALA A 168 -5.39 16.16 -7.61
C ALA A 168 -5.30 15.44 -8.96
N ALA A 169 -6.19 14.47 -9.23
CA ALA A 169 -6.14 13.65 -10.44
C ALA A 169 -7.52 13.45 -11.08
N PRO A 170 -7.59 13.29 -12.43
CA PRO A 170 -8.83 13.01 -13.12
C PRO A 170 -9.40 11.61 -12.79
N ARG A 171 -8.61 10.72 -12.18
CA ARG A 171 -9.05 9.40 -11.74
C ARG A 171 -8.50 9.05 -10.37
N VAL A 172 -9.35 8.46 -9.54
CA VAL A 172 -8.97 7.87 -8.25
C VAL A 172 -9.38 6.40 -8.22
N LEU A 173 -8.44 5.54 -7.81
CA LEU A 173 -8.69 4.13 -7.50
C LEU A 173 -8.49 3.93 -6.00
N LEU A 174 -9.54 3.50 -5.31
CA LEU A 174 -9.50 3.30 -3.87
C LEU A 174 -9.84 1.85 -3.55
N ALA A 175 -9.09 1.24 -2.63
CA ALA A 175 -9.45 -0.04 -2.04
C ALA A 175 -9.53 0.09 -0.52
N ASP A 176 -10.61 -0.43 0.07
CA ASP A 176 -10.79 -0.39 1.51
C ASP A 176 -11.57 -1.61 2.01
N SER A 177 -11.11 -2.17 3.12
CA SER A 177 -11.68 -3.37 3.74
C SER A 177 -12.64 -3.07 4.90
N ARG A 178 -12.40 -1.95 5.61
CA ARG A 178 -13.06 -1.60 6.88
C ARG A 178 -14.31 -0.74 6.64
N MET A 179 -14.32 0.03 5.57
CA MET A 179 -15.39 0.95 5.22
C MET A 179 -16.54 0.20 4.53
N LYS A 180 -17.62 -0.06 5.29
CA LYS A 180 -18.87 -0.65 4.75
C LYS A 180 -19.60 0.32 3.81
N VAL A 181 -19.56 1.62 4.15
CA VAL A 181 -20.13 2.72 3.36
C VAL A 181 -19.11 3.86 3.36
N LEU A 182 -18.66 4.26 2.17
CA LEU A 182 -17.65 5.29 2.02
C LEU A 182 -18.20 6.70 2.31
N GLY A 183 -19.47 6.95 1.98
CA GLY A 183 -20.16 8.21 2.25
C GLY A 183 -19.97 9.30 1.18
N ASP A 184 -19.20 9.03 0.13
CA ASP A 184 -19.01 9.93 -1.02
C ASP A 184 -19.60 9.28 -2.28
N SER A 185 -20.60 9.91 -2.88
CA SER A 185 -21.32 9.41 -4.05
C SER A 185 -20.51 9.45 -5.35
N ALA A 186 -19.40 10.20 -5.38
CA ALA A 186 -18.51 10.22 -6.52
C ALA A 186 -17.70 8.92 -6.68
N TYR A 187 -17.48 8.21 -5.57
CA TYR A 187 -16.78 6.93 -5.55
C TYR A 187 -17.76 5.78 -5.79
N ARG A 188 -17.74 5.23 -7.00
CA ARG A 188 -18.58 4.09 -7.39
C ARG A 188 -17.84 2.78 -7.12
N ARG A 189 -18.43 1.92 -6.29
CA ARG A 189 -17.92 0.57 -6.04
C ARG A 189 -17.95 -0.25 -7.31
N GLN A 190 -16.82 -0.85 -7.67
CA GLN A 190 -16.65 -1.71 -8.84
C GLN A 190 -16.86 -3.18 -8.49
N THR A 191 -16.23 -3.64 -7.39
CA THR A 191 -16.28 -5.04 -6.98
C THR A 191 -16.02 -5.18 -5.46
N THR A 192 -16.12 -6.41 -4.96
CA THR A 192 -15.70 -6.80 -3.62
C THR A 192 -14.97 -8.14 -3.71
N ILE A 193 -13.76 -8.21 -3.16
CA ILE A 193 -12.85 -9.35 -3.24
C ILE A 193 -12.43 -9.72 -1.82
N GLU A 194 -12.32 -11.02 -1.55
CA GLU A 194 -11.82 -11.51 -0.27
C GLU A 194 -10.29 -11.64 -0.30
N ALA A 195 -9.63 -11.05 0.68
CA ALA A 195 -8.19 -11.15 0.89
C ALA A 195 -7.85 -10.96 2.37
N ARG A 196 -6.65 -11.36 2.76
CA ARG A 196 -6.14 -11.21 4.15
C ARG A 196 -4.81 -10.50 4.13
N THR A 197 -4.55 -9.71 5.16
CA THR A 197 -3.23 -9.12 5.40
C THR A 197 -2.17 -10.22 5.49
N TRP A 198 -0.99 -9.94 4.94
CA TRP A 198 0.16 -10.85 4.99
C TRP A 198 1.39 -10.16 5.58
N PRO A 199 2.11 -10.80 6.53
CA PRO A 199 1.73 -12.01 7.26
C PRO A 199 0.40 -11.87 8.01
N ASP A 200 -0.26 -13.00 8.31
CA ASP A 200 -1.58 -13.00 8.95
C ASP A 200 -1.48 -12.41 10.37
N LEU A 201 -2.22 -11.33 10.61
CA LEU A 201 -2.36 -10.66 11.91
C LEU A 201 -3.54 -11.21 12.73
N HIS A 202 -4.27 -12.21 12.20
CA HIS A 202 -5.51 -12.73 12.75
C HIS A 202 -6.58 -11.64 12.93
N GLU A 203 -6.67 -10.74 11.95
CA GLU A 203 -7.73 -9.74 11.87
C GLU A 203 -9.12 -10.39 11.81
N PHE A 204 -10.14 -9.68 12.29
CA PHE A 204 -11.53 -10.16 12.23
C PHE A 204 -11.94 -10.43 10.78
N GLU A 205 -12.68 -11.52 10.54
CA GLU A 205 -13.07 -11.94 9.19
C GLU A 205 -13.87 -10.87 8.42
N GLU A 206 -14.51 -9.93 9.11
CA GLU A 206 -15.22 -8.83 8.47
C GLU A 206 -14.29 -7.86 7.71
N PHE A 207 -13.00 -7.80 8.08
CA PHE A 207 -11.96 -7.03 7.39
C PHE A 207 -11.36 -7.77 6.19
N ASN A 208 -11.81 -8.99 5.91
CA ASN A 208 -11.33 -9.71 4.73
C ASN A 208 -12.03 -9.25 3.43
N LYS A 209 -13.09 -8.43 3.52
CA LYS A 209 -13.89 -8.00 2.37
C LYS A 209 -13.42 -6.65 1.85
N VAL A 210 -12.47 -6.67 0.93
CA VAL A 210 -11.95 -5.48 0.27
C VAL A 210 -12.92 -5.01 -0.81
N ARG A 211 -13.28 -3.74 -0.79
CA ARG A 211 -14.11 -3.09 -1.81
C ARG A 211 -13.24 -2.18 -2.67
N ILE A 212 -13.35 -2.31 -3.98
CA ILE A 212 -12.68 -1.42 -4.94
C ILE A 212 -13.67 -0.35 -5.38
N TYR A 213 -13.22 0.90 -5.37
CA TYR A 213 -13.97 2.07 -5.82
C TYR A 213 -13.21 2.81 -6.91
N LEU A 214 -13.95 3.39 -7.84
CA LEU A 214 -13.45 4.31 -8.85
C LEU A 214 -14.20 5.62 -8.72
N ALA A 215 -13.46 6.72 -8.72
CA ALA A 215 -14.01 8.07 -8.83
C ALA A 215 -13.36 8.81 -10.01
N GLU A 216 -14.15 9.67 -10.64
CA GLU A 216 -13.63 10.68 -11.55
C GLU A 216 -13.25 11.93 -10.75
N GLY A 217 -12.20 12.60 -11.20
CA GLY A 217 -11.74 13.87 -10.63
C GLY A 217 -12.76 14.99 -10.80
N VAL A 218 -12.51 16.10 -10.12
CA VAL A 218 -13.26 17.34 -10.36
C VAL A 218 -12.73 17.96 -11.65
N ALA A 219 -13.61 18.36 -12.57
CA ALA A 219 -13.20 19.09 -13.77
C ALA A 219 -12.43 20.35 -13.34
N ARG A 220 -11.18 20.49 -13.80
CA ARG A 220 -10.35 21.69 -13.58
C ARG A 220 -10.85 22.85 -14.43
#